data_AF-A0A923IWL3-F1
#
_entry.id   AF-A0A923IWL3-F1
#
_cell.length_a   1.000
_cell.length_b   1.000
_cell.length_c   1.000
_cell.angle_alpha   90.00
_cell.angle_beta   90.00
_cell.angle_gamma   90.00
#
_symmetry.space_group_name_H-M   'P 1'
#
loop_
_entity.id
_entity.type
_entity.pdbx_description
1 polymer ?
#
loop_
_entity_poly.entity_id
_entity_poly.type
_entity_poly.pdbx_seq_one_letter_code
_entity_poly.pdbx_strand_id
1 'polypeptide(L)'
;MLNKTRALILAFLSITYSYQAMGQSKLTAKFDTEKMQFVGTNHQQATYLLRYVQKYAHLGDTLTTLPVFLDSILNGEIKVVRKKKLQKYLNASNIADEEIGGSLDSAICAVSGIKASYFVIHDTSNFLKDSTAFPINIDSVSWSGNRLDNKRTFKFTHIFINRLGASITSNNLSQQIHATKFESPIKNPLLNKSVVGSFIHIEVIQPRIADPGKKNDAIAIIPGFTDLQYKRLALIYIVASFRKGEWLIPTFHAVLDDGIPDGHDDPQNFELGKFDGAIRTLVHLLK
;
A
#
# COMPACT_ATOMS: atom_id res chain seq x y z
N MET A 1 -3.17 75.53 34.65
CA MET A 1 -2.02 74.81 34.06
C MET A 1 -2.28 73.32 34.22
N LEU A 2 -2.76 72.65 33.16
CA LEU A 2 -3.17 71.24 33.22
C LEU A 2 -1.97 70.31 33.10
N ASN A 3 -1.86 69.38 34.05
CA ASN A 3 -0.84 68.35 34.09
C ASN A 3 -1.24 67.13 33.24
N LYS A 4 -0.25 66.58 32.56
CA LYS A 4 -0.33 65.45 31.64
C LYS A 4 -0.55 64.14 32.38
N THR A 5 -1.44 63.29 31.89
CA THR A 5 -1.44 61.85 32.22
C THR A 5 -1.67 61.06 30.93
N ARG A 6 -0.62 60.36 30.48
CA ARG A 6 -0.67 59.42 29.35
C ARG A 6 -1.13 58.07 29.88
N ALA A 7 -2.26 57.57 29.40
CA ALA A 7 -2.62 56.15 29.53
C ALA A 7 -2.25 55.45 28.22
N LEU A 8 -1.31 54.50 28.29
CA LEU A 8 -0.99 53.58 27.21
C LEU A 8 -1.99 52.41 27.29
N ILE A 9 -2.82 52.23 26.27
CA ILE A 9 -3.63 51.01 26.12
C ILE A 9 -2.87 50.09 25.17
N LEU A 10 -2.26 49.04 25.73
CA LEU A 10 -1.69 47.91 25.00
C LEU A 10 -2.83 46.93 24.67
N ALA A 11 -3.28 46.94 23.42
CA ALA A 11 -4.15 45.89 22.90
C ALA A 11 -3.30 44.66 22.55
N PHE A 12 -3.33 43.64 23.42
CA PHE A 12 -2.84 42.31 23.07
C PHE A 12 -3.85 41.64 22.14
N LEU A 13 -3.58 41.68 20.82
CA LEU A 13 -4.21 40.74 19.89
C LEU A 13 -3.58 39.36 20.12
N SER A 14 -4.26 38.52 20.88
CA SER A 14 -3.97 37.08 20.89
C SER A 14 -4.43 36.49 19.55
N ILE A 15 -3.50 36.37 18.60
CA ILE A 15 -3.68 35.54 17.41
C ILE A 15 -3.64 34.09 17.91
N THR A 16 -4.80 33.52 18.19
CA THR A 16 -4.93 32.08 18.35
C THR A 16 -4.73 31.46 16.97
N TYR A 17 -3.53 30.96 16.71
CA TYR A 17 -3.32 29.99 15.65
C TYR A 17 -4.12 28.74 16.02
N SER A 18 -5.30 28.61 15.43
CA SER A 18 -6.03 27.35 15.40
C SER A 18 -5.15 26.35 14.66
N TYR A 19 -4.42 25.50 15.38
CA TYR A 19 -3.89 24.27 14.80
C TYR A 19 -5.09 23.51 14.27
N GLN A 20 -5.30 23.53 12.94
CA GLN A 20 -6.16 22.53 12.33
C GLN A 20 -5.57 21.19 12.74
N ALA A 21 -6.30 20.44 13.58
CA ALA A 21 -5.97 19.07 13.85
C ALA A 21 -5.82 18.39 12.49
N MET A 22 -4.60 17.92 12.17
CA MET A 22 -4.39 17.11 10.97
C MET A 22 -5.43 15.99 11.02
N GLY A 23 -6.34 15.95 10.04
CA GLY A 23 -7.43 15.00 10.03
C GLY A 23 -6.86 13.59 10.15
N GLN A 24 -7.26 12.86 11.18
CA GLN A 24 -6.85 11.47 11.35
C GLN A 24 -7.74 10.59 10.48
N SER A 25 -7.20 9.45 10.05
CA SER A 25 -7.98 8.46 9.31
C SER A 25 -9.20 8.03 10.12
N LYS A 26 -10.32 7.81 9.43
CA LYS A 26 -11.51 7.18 10.01
C LYS A 26 -11.22 5.77 10.54
N LEU A 27 -10.17 5.12 10.03
CA LEU A 27 -9.74 3.81 10.51
C LEU A 27 -8.95 3.86 11.81
N THR A 28 -8.51 5.03 12.28
CA THR A 28 -7.77 5.15 13.56
C THR A 28 -8.59 4.58 14.72
N ALA A 29 -9.92 4.79 14.73
CA ALA A 29 -10.80 4.22 15.75
C ALA A 29 -10.90 2.68 15.72
N LYS A 30 -10.46 2.05 14.63
CA LYS A 30 -10.41 0.59 14.44
C LYS A 30 -9.00 0.03 14.60
N PHE A 31 -8.01 0.84 14.98
CA PHE A 31 -6.63 0.42 15.12
C PHE A 31 -6.21 0.34 16.58
N ASP A 32 -5.89 -0.87 17.03
CA ASP A 32 -5.29 -1.14 18.33
C ASP A 32 -3.80 -0.77 18.27
N THR A 33 -3.46 0.40 18.81
CA THR A 33 -2.11 0.95 18.79
C THR A 33 -1.11 0.14 19.62
N GLU A 34 -1.57 -0.56 20.65
CA GLU A 34 -0.70 -1.40 21.50
C GLU A 34 -0.29 -2.67 20.76
N LYS A 35 -1.23 -3.27 20.01
CA LYS A 35 -0.94 -4.44 19.17
C LYS A 35 -0.36 -4.09 17.80
N MET A 36 -0.43 -2.82 17.41
CA MET A 36 -0.13 -2.34 16.06
C MET A 36 -0.95 -3.08 14.98
N GLN A 37 -2.22 -3.35 15.29
CA GLN A 37 -3.12 -4.10 14.43
C GLN A 37 -4.51 -3.48 14.43
N PHE A 38 -5.23 -3.60 13.32
CA PHE A 38 -6.66 -3.32 13.33
C PHE A 38 -7.45 -4.35 14.13
N VAL A 39 -8.59 -3.92 14.64
CA VAL A 39 -9.50 -4.74 15.46
C VAL A 39 -10.30 -5.71 14.59
N GLY A 40 -10.43 -6.94 15.07
CA GLY A 40 -11.21 -8.00 14.42
C GLY A 40 -10.34 -9.13 13.89
N THR A 41 -10.98 -10.18 13.37
CA THR A 41 -10.29 -11.30 12.71
C THR A 41 -9.63 -10.84 11.41
N ASN A 42 -8.65 -11.58 10.90
CA ASN A 42 -8.00 -11.25 9.61
C ASN A 42 -9.01 -11.09 8.47
N HIS A 43 -10.04 -11.94 8.44
CA HIS A 43 -11.19 -11.80 7.54
C HIS A 43 -11.89 -10.45 7.71
N GLN A 44 -12.31 -10.12 8.93
CA GLN A 44 -13.01 -8.87 9.21
C GLN A 44 -12.15 -7.64 8.86
N GLN A 45 -10.85 -7.71 9.11
CA GLN A 45 -9.92 -6.65 8.74
C GLN A 45 -9.88 -6.47 7.22
N ALA A 46 -9.67 -7.55 6.46
CA ALA A 46 -9.59 -7.49 5.02
C ALA A 46 -10.87 -6.96 4.36
N THR A 47 -12.07 -7.22 4.90
CA THR A 47 -13.32 -6.73 4.28
C THR A 47 -13.45 -5.22 4.26
N TYR A 48 -12.99 -4.51 5.29
CA TYR A 48 -12.99 -3.04 5.29
C TYR A 48 -11.68 -2.43 4.80
N LEU A 49 -10.58 -3.19 4.72
CA LEU A 49 -9.30 -2.73 4.17
C LEU A 49 -9.19 -2.86 2.64
N LEU A 50 -10.06 -3.67 2.03
CA LEU A 50 -10.14 -3.89 0.57
C LEU A 50 -11.37 -3.25 -0.08
N ARG A 51 -11.91 -2.19 0.53
CA ARG A 51 -13.02 -1.41 -0.04
C ARG A 51 -12.64 -0.89 -1.42
N TYR A 52 -13.54 -1.03 -2.39
CA TYR A 52 -13.29 -0.58 -3.76
C TYR A 52 -12.89 0.90 -3.79
N VAL A 53 -11.87 1.26 -4.57
CA VAL A 53 -11.34 2.62 -4.65
C VAL A 53 -11.72 3.24 -5.99
N GLN A 54 -12.51 4.31 -5.94
CA GLN A 54 -12.79 5.18 -7.09
C GLN A 54 -11.92 6.43 -7.03
N LYS A 55 -11.90 7.16 -8.14
CA LYS A 55 -11.22 8.46 -8.24
C LYS A 55 -11.56 9.39 -7.08
N TYR A 56 -10.60 10.21 -6.68
CA TYR A 56 -10.72 11.16 -5.56
C TYR A 56 -10.99 10.50 -4.21
N ALA A 57 -10.46 9.29 -4.01
CA ALA A 57 -10.60 8.50 -2.80
C ALA A 57 -12.07 8.25 -2.41
N HIS A 58 -12.96 8.17 -3.40
CA HIS A 58 -14.33 7.74 -3.19
C HIS A 58 -14.35 6.23 -2.96
N LEU A 59 -14.41 5.83 -1.69
CA LEU A 59 -14.36 4.43 -1.29
C LEU A 59 -15.76 3.81 -1.31
N GLY A 60 -15.86 2.59 -1.86
CA GLY A 60 -17.06 1.76 -1.78
C GLY A 60 -17.34 1.28 -0.35
N ASP A 61 -18.41 0.50 -0.19
CA ASP A 61 -18.79 -0.06 1.10
C ASP A 61 -17.79 -1.13 1.59
N THR A 62 -17.84 -1.41 2.90
CA THR A 62 -17.18 -2.59 3.47
C THR A 62 -17.70 -3.83 2.77
N LEU A 63 -16.79 -4.72 2.37
CA LEU A 63 -17.18 -5.94 1.67
C LEU A 63 -18.00 -6.86 2.59
N THR A 64 -19.09 -7.41 2.07
CA THR A 64 -19.86 -8.43 2.79
C THR A 64 -19.17 -9.79 2.75
N THR A 65 -18.39 -10.05 1.69
CA THR A 65 -17.65 -11.29 1.48
C THR A 65 -16.34 -11.00 0.75
N LEU A 66 -15.29 -11.75 1.09
CA LEU A 66 -14.05 -11.79 0.31
C LEU A 66 -14.16 -12.86 -0.79
N PRO A 67 -13.33 -12.80 -1.85
CA PRO A 67 -13.19 -13.93 -2.75
C PRO A 67 -12.79 -15.20 -2.01
N VAL A 68 -13.32 -16.33 -2.47
CA VAL A 68 -13.33 -17.60 -1.74
C VAL A 68 -11.94 -18.06 -1.33
N PHE A 69 -10.93 -17.95 -2.21
CA PHE A 69 -9.61 -18.48 -1.88
C PHE A 69 -8.87 -17.59 -0.88
N LEU A 70 -8.89 -16.28 -1.09
CA LEU A 70 -8.35 -15.28 -0.18
C LEU A 70 -8.98 -15.42 1.21
N ASP A 71 -10.30 -15.57 1.26
CA ASP A 71 -11.01 -15.80 2.52
C ASP A 71 -10.52 -17.06 3.24
N SER A 72 -10.39 -18.17 2.49
CA SER A 72 -9.95 -19.46 3.03
C SER A 72 -8.54 -19.42 3.62
N ILE A 73 -7.64 -18.59 3.08
CA ILE A 73 -6.25 -18.54 3.53
C ILE A 73 -6.03 -17.55 4.69
N LEU A 74 -6.78 -16.46 4.77
CA LEU A 74 -6.56 -15.42 5.79
C LEU A 74 -6.76 -15.91 7.24
N ASN A 75 -7.51 -17.00 7.43
CA ASN A 75 -7.71 -17.65 8.72
C ASN A 75 -6.79 -18.87 8.95
N GLY A 76 -5.92 -19.19 7.98
CA GLY A 76 -5.04 -20.36 8.01
C GLY A 76 -3.56 -20.02 8.22
N GLU A 77 -2.75 -21.04 8.40
CA GLU A 77 -1.29 -20.90 8.43
C GLU A 77 -0.70 -20.92 7.01
N ILE A 78 0.39 -20.19 6.78
CA ILE A 78 1.09 -20.24 5.48
C ILE A 78 1.92 -21.52 5.28
N LYS A 79 1.98 -22.43 6.27
CA LYS A 79 2.77 -23.69 6.20
C LYS A 79 2.42 -24.56 4.98
N VAL A 80 1.29 -24.29 4.35
CA VAL A 80 0.89 -24.84 3.06
C VAL A 80 1.87 -24.50 1.92
N VAL A 81 2.63 -23.40 2.01
CA VAL A 81 3.69 -23.00 1.08
C VAL A 81 5.03 -23.55 1.56
N ARG A 82 5.67 -24.42 0.77
CA ARG A 82 6.95 -25.04 1.13
C ARG A 82 8.12 -24.24 0.59
N LYS A 83 9.10 -23.89 1.45
CA LYS A 83 10.31 -23.14 1.05
C LYS A 83 11.00 -23.72 -0.19
N LYS A 84 11.20 -25.05 -0.24
CA LYS A 84 11.84 -25.72 -1.38
C LYS A 84 11.04 -25.57 -2.69
N LYS A 85 9.71 -25.55 -2.61
CA LYS A 85 8.83 -25.33 -3.78
C LYS A 85 8.88 -23.88 -4.24
N LEU A 86 8.86 -22.95 -3.29
CA LEU A 86 9.00 -21.52 -3.58
C LEU A 86 10.35 -21.22 -4.24
N GLN A 87 11.47 -21.70 -3.67
CA GLN A 87 12.79 -21.55 -4.27
C GLN A 87 12.85 -22.18 -5.68
N LYS A 88 12.30 -23.39 -5.86
CA LYS A 88 12.24 -24.03 -7.17
C LYS A 88 11.44 -23.21 -8.18
N TYR A 89 10.31 -22.64 -7.77
CA TYR A 89 9.49 -21.77 -8.62
C TYR A 89 10.24 -20.51 -9.04
N LEU A 90 10.91 -19.83 -8.10
CA LEU A 90 11.73 -18.64 -8.39
C LEU A 90 12.85 -18.95 -9.38
N ASN A 91 13.61 -20.03 -9.13
CA ASN A 91 14.68 -20.46 -10.01
C ASN A 91 14.17 -20.82 -11.41
N ALA A 92 13.08 -21.57 -11.51
CA ALA A 92 12.48 -21.95 -12.79
C ALA A 92 11.89 -20.76 -13.56
N SER A 93 11.49 -19.70 -12.84
CA SER A 93 10.97 -18.47 -13.42
C SER A 93 12.05 -17.43 -13.68
N ASN A 94 13.32 -17.73 -13.37
CA ASN A 94 14.45 -16.80 -13.42
C ASN A 94 14.16 -15.49 -12.66
N ILE A 95 13.55 -15.60 -11.49
CA ILE A 95 13.23 -14.46 -10.61
C ILE A 95 14.29 -14.40 -9.52
N ALA A 96 15.02 -13.30 -9.46
CA ALA A 96 16.05 -13.06 -8.44
C ALA A 96 15.46 -12.53 -7.12
N ASP A 97 16.21 -12.68 -6.03
CA ASP A 97 15.82 -12.19 -4.70
C ASP A 97 15.59 -10.66 -4.72
N GLU A 98 16.36 -9.90 -5.50
CA GLU A 98 16.23 -8.45 -5.66
C GLU A 98 14.95 -8.04 -6.40
N GLU A 99 14.16 -8.98 -6.91
CA GLU A 99 12.85 -8.70 -7.51
C GLU A 99 11.69 -8.96 -6.56
N ILE A 100 11.91 -9.66 -5.44
CA ILE A 100 10.86 -10.10 -4.50
C ILE A 100 11.07 -9.57 -3.07
N GLY A 101 11.89 -8.52 -2.93
CA GLY A 101 12.11 -7.86 -1.66
C GLY A 101 13.23 -8.48 -0.81
N GLY A 102 14.11 -9.26 -1.44
CA GLY A 102 15.25 -9.93 -0.83
C GLY A 102 15.02 -11.42 -0.54
N SER A 103 16.05 -12.05 0.04
CA SER A 103 16.09 -13.50 0.28
C SER A 103 14.91 -14.03 1.08
N LEU A 104 14.47 -15.24 0.72
CA LEU A 104 13.44 -16.00 1.45
C LEU A 104 13.84 -16.31 2.91
N ASP A 105 15.13 -16.29 3.23
CA ASP A 105 15.66 -16.49 4.60
C ASP A 105 15.69 -15.20 5.43
N SER A 106 15.48 -14.05 4.81
CA SER A 106 15.46 -12.78 5.53
C SER A 106 14.17 -12.64 6.35
N ALA A 107 14.28 -12.09 7.56
CA ALA A 107 13.12 -11.72 8.36
C ALA A 107 12.24 -10.71 7.62
N ILE A 108 10.93 -10.71 7.90
CA ILE A 108 10.07 -9.59 7.52
C ILE A 108 10.28 -8.40 8.46
N CYS A 109 9.91 -7.21 8.02
CA CYS A 109 9.96 -5.97 8.79
C CYS A 109 9.24 -6.16 10.13
N ALA A 110 9.80 -5.57 11.17
CA ALA A 110 9.24 -5.62 12.51
C ALA A 110 9.53 -4.33 13.28
N VAL A 111 8.59 -3.91 14.12
CA VAL A 111 8.75 -2.78 15.05
C VAL A 111 8.91 -3.34 16.46
N SER A 112 10.12 -3.25 17.00
CA SER A 112 10.45 -3.80 18.33
C SER A 112 10.02 -5.27 18.50
N GLY A 113 10.19 -6.09 17.46
CA GLY A 113 9.82 -7.50 17.45
C GLY A 113 8.39 -7.81 16.98
N ILE A 114 7.51 -6.81 16.87
CA ILE A 114 6.17 -6.97 16.29
C ILE A 114 6.31 -6.97 14.77
N LYS A 115 6.14 -8.13 14.13
CA LYS A 115 6.25 -8.29 12.67
C LYS A 115 5.14 -7.55 11.93
N ALA A 116 5.46 -7.07 10.72
CA ALA A 116 4.49 -6.51 9.80
C ALA A 116 3.31 -7.47 9.59
N SER A 117 2.11 -6.92 9.57
CA SER A 117 0.85 -7.68 9.43
C SER A 117 0.08 -7.33 8.16
N TYR A 118 0.43 -6.22 7.51
CA TYR A 118 -0.33 -5.67 6.40
C TYR A 118 0.46 -5.67 5.10
N PHE A 119 -0.23 -5.90 3.99
CA PHE A 119 0.30 -5.84 2.63
C PHE A 119 -0.44 -4.74 1.87
N VAL A 120 0.18 -3.56 1.80
CA VAL A 120 -0.42 -2.38 1.19
C VAL A 120 -0.17 -2.40 -0.30
N ILE A 121 -1.27 -2.44 -1.05
CA ILE A 121 -1.27 -2.38 -2.50
C ILE A 121 -1.47 -0.92 -2.88
N HIS A 122 -0.45 -0.37 -3.53
CA HIS A 122 -0.46 0.94 -4.13
C HIS A 122 -0.61 0.82 -5.64
N ASP A 123 -0.94 1.94 -6.26
CA ASP A 123 -0.58 2.16 -7.65
C ASP A 123 0.18 3.46 -7.80
N THR A 124 1.12 3.49 -8.76
CA THR A 124 2.10 4.57 -8.83
C THR A 124 1.54 5.92 -9.27
N SER A 125 0.25 5.97 -9.66
CA SER A 125 -0.40 7.13 -10.22
C SER A 125 0.46 7.84 -11.29
N ASN A 126 1.07 7.06 -12.20
CA ASN A 126 2.03 7.57 -13.19
C ASN A 126 1.33 8.55 -14.15
N PHE A 127 1.36 9.83 -13.82
CA PHE A 127 0.64 10.84 -14.56
C PHE A 127 1.27 11.08 -15.94
N LEU A 128 0.51 10.75 -16.98
CA LEU A 128 0.79 11.08 -18.36
C LEU A 128 0.40 12.53 -18.62
N LYS A 129 1.20 13.44 -18.09
CA LYS A 129 0.97 14.88 -18.20
C LYS A 129 0.76 15.28 -19.66
N ASP A 130 -0.25 16.13 -19.88
CA ASP A 130 -0.65 16.66 -21.18
C ASP A 130 -1.22 15.61 -22.17
N SER A 131 -1.39 14.36 -21.74
CA SER A 131 -2.08 13.33 -22.53
C SER A 131 -3.56 13.28 -22.20
N THR A 132 -4.39 13.15 -23.24
CA THR A 132 -5.84 12.88 -23.13
C THR A 132 -6.19 11.42 -23.38
N ALA A 133 -5.19 10.59 -23.71
CA ALA A 133 -5.36 9.17 -24.00
C ALA A 133 -4.20 8.34 -23.44
N PHE A 134 -4.46 7.05 -23.22
CA PHE A 134 -3.40 6.10 -22.87
C PHE A 134 -2.63 5.69 -24.12
N PRO A 135 -1.28 5.65 -24.10
CA PRO A 135 -0.48 5.13 -25.20
C PRO A 135 -0.89 3.71 -25.58
N ILE A 136 -0.97 3.40 -26.88
CA ILE A 136 -1.32 2.05 -27.34
C ILE A 136 -0.29 0.99 -26.92
N ASN A 137 0.96 1.41 -26.69
CA ASN A 137 2.08 0.53 -26.37
C ASN A 137 2.34 0.39 -24.86
N ILE A 138 1.41 0.83 -24.01
CA ILE A 138 1.57 0.94 -22.55
C ILE A 138 1.87 -0.40 -21.85
N ASP A 139 1.39 -1.50 -22.42
CA ASP A 139 1.64 -2.87 -21.97
C ASP A 139 2.81 -3.53 -22.72
N SER A 140 3.77 -2.74 -23.23
CA SER A 140 4.92 -3.23 -23.97
C SER A 140 6.25 -2.70 -23.42
N VAL A 141 7.34 -3.37 -23.79
CA VAL A 141 8.72 -2.93 -23.50
C VAL A 141 9.08 -1.58 -24.13
N SER A 142 8.35 -1.17 -25.17
CA SER A 142 8.62 0.09 -25.89
C SER A 142 8.10 1.32 -25.13
N TRP A 143 7.16 1.15 -24.20
CA TRP A 143 6.71 2.25 -23.34
C TRP A 143 7.69 2.45 -22.19
N SER A 144 8.30 3.64 -22.13
CA SER A 144 9.36 3.98 -21.16
C SER A 144 8.89 3.91 -19.70
N GLY A 145 7.59 4.04 -19.44
CA GLY A 145 7.01 3.89 -18.11
C GLY A 145 7.17 2.48 -17.52
N ASN A 146 7.48 1.47 -18.34
CA ASN A 146 7.78 0.10 -17.87
C ASN A 146 9.24 -0.10 -17.41
N ARG A 147 10.12 0.91 -17.54
CA ARG A 147 11.51 0.81 -17.08
C ARG A 147 11.55 0.87 -15.56
N LEU A 148 12.29 -0.07 -14.96
CA LEU A 148 12.41 -0.22 -13.51
C LEU A 148 13.73 0.31 -12.95
N ASP A 149 14.72 0.63 -13.78
CA ASP A 149 16.09 0.92 -13.36
C ASP A 149 16.18 2.07 -12.36
N ASN A 150 15.38 3.12 -12.55
CA ASN A 150 15.35 4.28 -11.66
C ASN A 150 14.57 4.07 -10.36
N LYS A 151 13.92 2.91 -10.19
CA LYS A 151 13.06 2.63 -9.04
C LYS A 151 13.83 2.09 -7.83
N ARG A 152 15.05 1.56 -8.01
CA ARG A 152 15.85 0.97 -6.92
C ARG A 152 16.17 1.94 -5.77
N THR A 153 16.21 3.24 -6.03
CA THR A 153 16.67 4.25 -5.05
C THR A 153 15.54 4.86 -4.22
N PHE A 154 14.29 4.57 -4.57
CA PHE A 154 13.11 5.09 -3.88
C PHE A 154 13.04 4.59 -2.44
N LYS A 155 12.56 5.42 -1.51
CA LYS A 155 12.56 5.14 -0.05
C LYS A 155 11.19 4.94 0.57
N PHE A 156 10.13 5.07 -0.23
CA PHE A 156 8.74 5.03 0.23
C PHE A 156 7.98 3.78 -0.24
N THR A 157 8.66 2.78 -0.81
CA THR A 157 8.02 1.48 -1.13
C THR A 157 9.05 0.36 -1.02
N HIS A 158 8.59 -0.87 -0.83
CA HIS A 158 9.50 -2.01 -0.85
C HIS A 158 9.82 -2.43 -2.27
N ILE A 159 8.80 -2.56 -3.12
CA ILE A 159 8.91 -3.17 -4.45
C ILE A 159 8.04 -2.41 -5.44
N PHE A 160 8.56 -2.20 -6.65
CA PHE A 160 7.76 -1.80 -7.82
C PHE A 160 7.47 -2.99 -8.73
N ILE A 161 6.30 -3.00 -9.37
CA ILE A 161 5.90 -3.96 -10.41
C ILE A 161 5.50 -3.21 -11.67
N ASN A 162 6.15 -3.45 -12.81
CA ASN A 162 5.77 -2.83 -14.08
C ASN A 162 4.59 -3.53 -14.76
N ARG A 163 4.06 -2.97 -15.85
CA ARG A 163 2.90 -3.54 -16.56
C ARG A 163 3.17 -4.89 -17.22
N LEU A 164 4.45 -5.24 -17.37
CA LEU A 164 4.92 -6.53 -17.90
C LEU A 164 5.08 -7.61 -16.82
N GLY A 165 4.79 -7.30 -15.55
CA GLY A 165 4.94 -8.22 -14.43
C GLY A 165 6.38 -8.48 -13.99
N ALA A 166 7.35 -7.67 -14.47
CA ALA A 166 8.67 -7.61 -13.87
C ALA A 166 8.61 -6.75 -12.60
N SER A 167 9.47 -7.03 -11.63
CA SER A 167 9.52 -6.27 -10.39
C SER A 167 10.94 -5.95 -9.96
N ILE A 168 11.08 -4.98 -9.06
CA ILE A 168 12.36 -4.54 -8.55
C ILE A 168 12.22 -4.09 -7.11
N THR A 169 13.14 -4.52 -6.27
CA THR A 169 13.20 -4.11 -4.86
C THR A 169 13.87 -2.75 -4.75
N SER A 170 13.18 -1.82 -4.10
CA SER A 170 13.71 -0.51 -3.68
C SER A 170 14.20 -0.57 -2.23
N ASN A 171 13.45 -1.24 -1.36
CA ASN A 171 13.80 -1.50 0.03
C ASN A 171 13.45 -2.96 0.37
N ASN A 172 14.36 -3.67 1.02
CA ASN A 172 14.14 -5.07 1.42
C ASN A 172 12.90 -5.15 2.34
N LEU A 173 12.11 -6.24 2.27
CA LEU A 173 10.95 -6.42 3.15
C LEU A 173 11.29 -6.47 4.64
N SER A 174 12.58 -6.51 5.02
CA SER A 174 13.04 -6.39 6.41
C SER A 174 13.15 -4.94 6.91
N GLN A 175 13.09 -3.96 6.01
CA GLN A 175 13.31 -2.55 6.34
C GLN A 175 11.99 -1.86 6.72
N GLN A 176 12.03 -1.03 7.76
CA GLN A 176 10.93 -0.14 8.10
C GLN A 176 10.90 1.03 7.11
N ILE A 177 9.78 1.20 6.40
CA ILE A 177 9.53 2.33 5.51
C ILE A 177 8.14 2.88 5.79
N HIS A 178 7.94 4.14 5.42
CA HIS A 178 6.67 4.85 5.56
C HIS A 178 6.14 5.19 4.16
N ALA A 179 4.88 4.84 3.86
CA ALA A 179 4.29 5.15 2.56
C ALA A 179 2.83 5.63 2.60
N THR A 180 2.19 5.65 3.77
CA THR A 180 0.80 6.13 3.92
C THR A 180 0.72 7.20 5.00
N LYS A 181 -0.20 8.16 4.86
CA LYS A 181 -0.37 9.23 5.86
C LYS A 181 -0.88 8.68 7.21
N PHE A 182 -1.53 7.52 7.18
CA PHE A 182 -1.98 6.79 8.37
C PHE A 182 -0.88 6.49 9.39
N GLU A 183 0.31 6.09 8.94
CA GLU A 183 1.31 5.43 9.80
C GLU A 183 2.08 6.37 10.72
N SER A 184 2.67 7.45 10.18
CA SER A 184 3.53 8.36 10.95
C SER A 184 2.91 8.93 12.23
N PRO A 185 1.63 9.40 12.24
CA PRO A 185 1.05 10.01 13.44
C PRO A 185 0.71 8.98 14.52
N ILE A 186 0.62 7.69 14.19
CA ILE A 186 0.20 6.65 15.13
C ILE A 186 1.42 6.07 15.84
N LYS A 187 1.38 6.08 17.17
CA LYS A 187 2.42 5.52 18.03
C LYS A 187 1.86 4.42 18.91
N ASN A 188 2.64 3.36 19.08
CA ASN A 188 2.40 2.39 20.13
C ASN A 188 2.78 3.03 21.48
N PRO A 189 1.83 3.11 22.43
CA PRO A 189 2.04 3.82 23.69
C PRO A 189 3.00 3.10 24.64
N LEU A 190 3.12 1.77 24.53
CA LEU A 190 4.01 0.95 25.36
C LEU A 190 5.47 1.02 24.89
N LEU A 191 5.66 1.14 23.58
CA LEU A 191 6.99 1.14 22.96
C LEU A 191 7.52 2.55 22.67
N ASN A 192 6.65 3.56 22.65
CA ASN A 192 6.93 4.90 22.17
C ASN A 192 7.58 4.90 20.75
N LYS A 193 7.06 4.04 19.88
CA LYS A 193 7.48 3.90 18.47
C LYS A 193 6.29 4.11 17.55
N SER A 194 6.54 4.72 16.38
CA SER A 194 5.54 4.76 15.32
C SER A 194 5.22 3.36 14.82
N VAL A 195 4.03 3.17 14.26
CA VAL A 195 3.60 1.92 13.62
C VAL A 195 4.25 1.70 12.24
N VAL A 196 5.05 2.65 11.75
CA VAL A 196 5.88 2.52 10.53
C VAL A 196 6.66 1.21 10.55
N GLY A 197 6.47 0.40 9.50
CA GLY A 197 7.01 -0.96 9.43
C GLY A 197 6.04 -2.07 9.84
N SER A 198 4.82 -1.73 10.25
CA SER A 198 3.71 -2.71 10.36
C SER A 198 3.13 -3.10 9.01
N PHE A 199 3.51 -2.35 7.96
CA PHE A 199 2.95 -2.36 6.62
C PHE A 199 4.03 -2.64 5.56
N ILE A 200 3.73 -3.57 4.64
CA ILE A 200 4.56 -3.86 3.48
C ILE A 200 3.95 -3.21 2.25
N HIS A 201 4.60 -2.16 1.74
CA HIS A 201 4.15 -1.38 0.59
C HIS A 201 4.66 -1.91 -0.74
N ILE A 202 3.76 -2.17 -1.67
CA ILE A 202 4.04 -2.57 -3.05
C ILE A 202 3.44 -1.56 -4.03
N GLU A 203 4.28 -1.00 -4.89
CA GLU A 203 3.90 -0.07 -5.94
C GLU A 203 3.67 -0.77 -7.27
N VAL A 204 2.46 -0.70 -7.81
CA VAL A 204 2.12 -1.32 -9.10
C VAL A 204 1.99 -0.22 -10.15
N ILE A 205 2.80 -0.27 -11.21
CA ILE A 205 2.82 0.79 -12.23
C ILE A 205 1.46 0.91 -12.91
N GLN A 206 0.79 2.03 -12.66
CA GLN A 206 -0.52 2.35 -13.19
C GLN A 206 -0.46 3.74 -13.84
N PRO A 207 -0.59 3.81 -15.16
CA PRO A 207 -0.68 5.06 -15.89
C PRO A 207 -1.98 5.78 -15.55
N ARG A 208 -1.89 7.10 -15.36
CA ARG A 208 -3.03 7.97 -15.12
C ARG A 208 -3.08 9.10 -16.14
N ILE A 209 -4.27 9.55 -16.49
CA ILE A 209 -4.51 10.78 -17.25
C ILE A 209 -5.39 11.73 -16.42
N ALA A 210 -5.46 12.98 -16.87
CA ALA A 210 -6.27 13.99 -16.20
C ALA A 210 -7.77 13.85 -16.50
N ASP A 211 -8.59 14.24 -15.54
CA ASP A 211 -9.97 14.63 -15.82
C ASP A 211 -9.97 15.73 -16.91
N PRO A 212 -10.95 15.73 -17.84
CA PRO A 212 -11.07 16.78 -18.85
C PRO A 212 -11.02 18.19 -18.23
N GLY A 213 -10.09 19.03 -18.73
CA GLY A 213 -9.92 20.41 -18.25
C GLY A 213 -9.19 20.57 -16.92
N LYS A 214 -8.70 19.49 -16.30
CA LYS A 214 -7.92 19.53 -15.05
C LYS A 214 -6.45 19.19 -15.28
N LYS A 215 -5.61 19.46 -14.28
CA LYS A 215 -4.18 19.07 -14.25
C LYS A 215 -3.94 18.12 -13.07
N ASN A 216 -4.53 16.93 -13.15
CA ASN A 216 -4.44 15.90 -12.11
C ASN A 216 -4.26 14.51 -12.74
N ASP A 217 -4.12 13.49 -11.91
CA ASP A 217 -3.91 12.08 -12.24
C ASP A 217 -5.15 11.22 -11.91
N ALA A 218 -6.32 11.81 -12.03
CA ALA A 218 -7.57 11.26 -11.50
C ALA A 218 -8.09 10.02 -12.24
N ILE A 219 -7.68 9.78 -13.49
CA ILE A 219 -8.23 8.70 -14.32
C ILE A 219 -7.18 7.62 -14.54
N ALA A 220 -7.40 6.44 -13.96
CA ALA A 220 -6.62 5.24 -14.25
C ALA A 220 -7.09 4.52 -15.53
N ILE A 221 -6.16 3.80 -16.17
CA ILE A 221 -6.46 2.94 -17.32
C ILE A 221 -7.44 1.81 -16.96
N ILE A 222 -8.20 1.35 -17.95
CA ILE A 222 -9.11 0.19 -17.85
C ILE A 222 -8.72 -0.84 -18.93
N PRO A 223 -8.49 -2.12 -18.58
CA PRO A 223 -8.38 -2.63 -17.20
C PRO A 223 -7.20 -1.97 -16.47
N GLY A 224 -7.29 -1.88 -15.14
CA GLY A 224 -6.25 -1.25 -14.31
C GLY A 224 -4.93 -2.02 -14.41
N PHE A 225 -4.80 -3.08 -13.61
CA PHE A 225 -3.60 -3.93 -13.66
C PHE A 225 -3.71 -5.00 -14.74
N THR A 226 -2.57 -5.34 -15.34
CA THR A 226 -2.45 -6.48 -16.26
C THR A 226 -2.47 -7.80 -15.50
N ASP A 227 -2.77 -8.91 -16.19
CA ASP A 227 -2.71 -10.24 -15.59
C ASP A 227 -1.29 -10.61 -15.12
N LEU A 228 -0.25 -10.07 -15.79
CA LEU A 228 1.14 -10.25 -15.40
C LEU A 228 1.46 -9.49 -14.09
N GLN A 229 0.88 -8.29 -13.90
CA GLN A 229 0.97 -7.57 -12.64
C GLN A 229 0.30 -8.35 -11.50
N TYR A 230 -0.91 -8.88 -11.68
CA TYR A 230 -1.57 -9.69 -10.65
C TYR A 230 -0.76 -10.94 -10.27
N LYS A 231 -0.18 -11.64 -11.27
CA LYS A 231 0.70 -12.79 -11.02
C LYS A 231 1.91 -12.42 -10.17
N ARG A 232 2.61 -11.33 -10.51
CA ARG A 232 3.78 -10.88 -9.76
C ARG A 232 3.41 -10.36 -8.37
N LEU A 233 2.31 -9.62 -8.26
CA LEU A 233 1.80 -9.12 -6.98
C LEU A 233 1.43 -10.27 -6.04
N ALA A 234 0.76 -11.30 -6.54
CA ALA A 234 0.43 -12.51 -5.78
C ALA A 234 1.69 -13.27 -5.32
N LEU A 235 2.72 -13.37 -6.17
CA LEU A 235 4.00 -13.97 -5.77
C LEU A 235 4.64 -13.19 -4.61
N ILE A 236 4.71 -11.87 -4.73
CA ILE A 236 5.28 -11.00 -3.69
C ILE A 236 4.46 -11.08 -2.39
N TYR A 237 3.14 -11.12 -2.47
CA TYR A 237 2.25 -11.34 -1.32
C TYR A 237 2.55 -12.66 -0.61
N ILE A 238 2.74 -13.75 -1.37
CA ILE A 238 3.12 -15.06 -0.84
C ILE A 238 4.51 -15.03 -0.21
N VAL A 239 5.50 -14.39 -0.86
CA VAL A 239 6.86 -14.26 -0.32
C VAL A 239 6.87 -13.50 1.00
N ALA A 240 6.19 -12.35 1.06
CA ALA A 240 6.12 -11.52 2.26
C ALA A 240 5.41 -12.27 3.40
N SER A 241 4.27 -12.90 3.10
CA SER A 241 3.56 -13.74 4.06
C SER A 241 4.41 -14.93 4.52
N PHE A 242 5.15 -15.58 3.61
CA PHE A 242 6.02 -16.71 3.92
C PHE A 242 7.12 -16.30 4.91
N ARG A 243 7.74 -15.13 4.68
CA ARG A 243 8.75 -14.55 5.58
C ARG A 243 8.17 -14.14 6.93
N LYS A 244 6.90 -13.74 6.99
CA LYS A 244 6.18 -13.53 8.25
C LYS A 244 5.99 -14.85 9.02
N GLY A 245 5.62 -15.91 8.30
CA GLY A 245 5.16 -17.19 8.84
C GLY A 245 3.63 -17.31 8.91
N GLU A 246 2.91 -16.30 8.42
CA GLU A 246 1.45 -16.18 8.40
C GLU A 246 1.02 -15.38 7.18
N TRP A 247 -0.23 -15.51 6.74
CA TRP A 247 -0.77 -14.63 5.72
C TRP A 247 -0.81 -13.17 6.21
N LEU A 248 -0.29 -12.27 5.38
CA LEU A 248 -0.49 -10.84 5.57
C LEU A 248 -1.93 -10.46 5.20
N ILE A 249 -2.44 -9.41 5.81
CA ILE A 249 -3.76 -8.86 5.51
C ILE A 249 -3.59 -7.84 4.39
N PRO A 250 -4.12 -8.10 3.17
CA PRO A 250 -4.04 -7.14 2.08
C PRO A 250 -4.90 -5.90 2.39
N THR A 251 -4.41 -4.74 1.98
CA THR A 251 -5.07 -3.44 2.19
C THR A 251 -4.78 -2.49 1.04
N PHE A 252 -5.69 -1.57 0.77
CA PHE A 252 -5.47 -0.47 -0.18
C PHE A 252 -4.99 0.79 0.51
N HIS A 253 -4.14 1.55 -0.18
CA HIS A 253 -3.61 2.82 0.32
C HIS A 253 -4.71 3.83 0.61
N ALA A 254 -5.59 4.10 -0.35
CA ALA A 254 -6.70 5.06 -0.19
C ALA A 254 -7.60 4.74 1.00
N VAL A 255 -7.74 3.46 1.35
CA VAL A 255 -8.54 3.00 2.49
C VAL A 255 -7.86 3.33 3.82
N LEU A 256 -6.54 3.17 3.92
CA LEU A 256 -5.77 3.57 5.10
C LEU A 256 -5.87 5.08 5.35
N ASP A 257 -5.85 5.87 4.27
CA ASP A 257 -5.91 7.32 4.31
C ASP A 257 -7.35 7.90 4.37
N ASP A 258 -8.40 7.07 4.51
CA ASP A 258 -9.81 7.53 4.51
C ASP A 258 -10.06 8.62 5.56
N GLY A 259 -10.45 9.82 5.11
CA GLY A 259 -10.73 10.97 5.97
C GLY A 259 -9.52 11.84 6.30
N ILE A 260 -8.32 11.47 5.85
CA ILE A 260 -7.15 12.34 5.91
C ILE A 260 -7.21 13.35 4.76
N PRO A 261 -7.01 14.66 5.01
CA PRO A 261 -6.90 15.66 3.95
C PRO A 261 -5.83 15.31 2.89
N ASP A 262 -6.17 15.56 1.63
CA ASP A 262 -5.35 15.22 0.45
C ASP A 262 -4.96 13.74 0.39
N GLY A 263 -5.81 12.84 0.91
CA GLY A 263 -5.60 11.39 0.81
C GLY A 263 -5.52 10.91 -0.65
N HIS A 264 -4.74 9.84 -0.87
CA HIS A 264 -4.57 9.28 -2.21
C HIS A 264 -5.76 8.41 -2.63
N ASP A 265 -5.89 8.16 -3.94
CA ASP A 265 -6.98 7.37 -4.53
C ASP A 265 -6.53 6.04 -5.14
N ASP A 266 -5.38 5.51 -4.73
CA ASP A 266 -4.82 4.25 -5.22
C ASP A 266 -5.12 3.04 -4.30
N PRO A 267 -5.23 1.82 -4.87
CA PRO A 267 -5.16 1.52 -6.29
C PRO A 267 -6.54 1.66 -6.97
N GLN A 268 -6.62 2.40 -8.07
CA GLN A 268 -7.84 2.45 -8.90
C GLN A 268 -7.96 1.21 -9.80
N ASN A 269 -9.20 0.83 -10.13
CA ASN A 269 -9.52 -0.27 -11.05
C ASN A 269 -8.89 -1.63 -10.65
N PHE A 270 -8.67 -1.86 -9.35
CA PHE A 270 -8.21 -3.15 -8.84
C PHE A 270 -9.31 -4.21 -8.92
N GLU A 271 -8.98 -5.37 -9.46
CA GLU A 271 -9.87 -6.51 -9.68
C GLU A 271 -9.56 -7.60 -8.65
N LEU A 272 -10.25 -7.57 -7.51
CA LEU A 272 -9.97 -8.46 -6.39
C LEU A 272 -10.07 -9.95 -6.75
N GLY A 273 -10.95 -10.31 -7.70
CA GLY A 273 -11.06 -11.68 -8.23
C GLY A 273 -9.83 -12.15 -9.02
N LYS A 274 -9.13 -11.25 -9.74
CA LYS A 274 -7.89 -11.61 -10.44
C LYS A 274 -6.73 -11.83 -9.47
N PHE A 275 -6.65 -11.01 -8.43
CA PHE A 275 -5.67 -11.19 -7.37
C PHE A 275 -5.89 -12.51 -6.63
N ASP A 276 -7.13 -12.80 -6.21
CA ASP A 276 -7.52 -14.09 -5.63
C ASP A 276 -7.13 -15.29 -6.51
N GLY A 277 -7.50 -15.24 -7.79
CA GLY A 277 -7.18 -16.29 -8.76
C GLY A 277 -5.67 -16.50 -8.94
N ALA A 278 -4.89 -15.42 -8.95
CA ALA A 278 -3.43 -15.48 -9.03
C ALA A 278 -2.81 -16.11 -7.77
N ILE A 279 -3.26 -15.72 -6.57
CA ILE A 279 -2.81 -16.33 -5.31
C ILE A 279 -3.16 -17.83 -5.32
N ARG A 280 -4.40 -18.18 -5.65
CA ARG A 280 -4.86 -19.58 -5.71
C ARG A 280 -3.97 -20.43 -6.61
N THR A 281 -3.68 -19.93 -7.81
CA THR A 281 -2.83 -20.63 -8.78
C THR A 281 -1.43 -20.86 -8.24
N LEU A 282 -0.80 -19.82 -7.69
CA LEU A 282 0.54 -19.93 -7.12
C LEU A 282 0.58 -20.85 -5.90
N VAL A 283 -0.35 -20.70 -4.96
CA VAL A 283 -0.41 -21.55 -3.78
C VAL A 283 -0.60 -23.02 -4.15
N HIS A 284 -1.37 -23.34 -5.19
CA HIS A 284 -1.48 -24.72 -5.70
C HIS A 284 -0.13 -25.27 -6.19
N LEU A 285 0.67 -24.46 -6.89
CA LEU A 285 2.01 -24.84 -7.37
C LEU A 285 3.05 -24.95 -6.24
N LEU A 286 2.84 -24.21 -5.15
CA LEU A 286 3.79 -24.07 -4.04
C LEU A 286 3.53 -25.02 -2.85
N LYS A 287 2.43 -25.78 -2.93
CA LYS A 287 2.10 -26.86 -2.00
C LYS A 287 3.05 -28.06 -2.07
#